data_AF-A0A258BEQ0-F1
#
_entry.id   AF-A0A258BEQ0-F1
#
_cell.length_a   1.000
_cell.length_b   1.000
_cell.length_c   1.000
_cell.angle_alpha   90.00
_cell.angle_beta   90.00
_cell.angle_gamma   90.00
#
_symmetry.space_group_name_H-M   'P 1'
#
loop_
_entity.id
_entity.type
_entity.pdbx_description
1 polymer ?
#
loop_
_entity_poly.entity_id
_entity_poly.type
_entity_poly.pdbx_seq_one_letter_code
_entity_poly.pdbx_strand_id
1 'polypeptide(L)'
;LFARSFPTARIYAHRTRREDGRISRTFDGFDEGQTPIDYWALMADFCATYRPTPADFPEHNAYLKPDQARVQHWKEWLNSLGDKPKVGILWKSLKTDIIRERYYSPFDVWEILLKRGDITLINLQYGDARTELETAAAYGFQIITPPGIDLKDDLDDLCALTCALDVTLGPANATTNISAAAGARTWIITSPQNWVQMGQPHYPWYPAATAFMPRDLTSWDEVMSRIDAALTALINAPCRD
;
A
#
# COMPACT_ATOMS: atom_id res chain seq x y z
N LEU A 1 -11.83 10.01 -1.13
CA LEU A 1 -11.66 8.61 -0.67
C LEU A 1 -12.51 8.24 0.56
N PHE A 2 -12.16 8.72 1.76
CA PHE A 2 -12.78 8.25 3.01
C PHE A 2 -14.29 8.55 3.12
N ALA A 3 -14.72 9.78 2.83
CA ALA A 3 -16.14 10.13 2.88
C ALA A 3 -17.00 9.30 1.90
N ARG A 4 -16.46 8.99 0.71
CA ARG A 4 -17.12 8.10 -0.26
C ARG A 4 -17.21 6.66 0.24
N SER A 5 -16.23 6.23 1.02
CA SER A 5 -16.17 4.87 1.58
C SER A 5 -17.14 4.69 2.76
N PHE A 6 -17.31 5.75 3.56
CA PHE A 6 -18.15 5.77 4.77
C PHE A 6 -19.21 6.89 4.68
N PRO A 7 -20.25 6.76 3.84
CA PRO A 7 -21.20 7.83 3.56
C PRO A 7 -22.06 8.24 4.77
N THR A 8 -22.14 7.39 5.80
CA THR A 8 -22.84 7.67 7.05
C THR A 8 -21.96 8.38 8.09
N ALA A 9 -20.66 8.54 7.81
CA ALA A 9 -19.71 9.21 8.69
C ALA A 9 -19.33 10.60 8.14
N ARG A 10 -19.18 11.58 9.04
CA ARG A 10 -18.52 12.85 8.72
C ARG A 10 -17.02 12.66 8.89
N ILE A 11 -16.26 12.91 7.82
CA ILE A 11 -14.80 12.74 7.83
C ILE A 11 -14.15 14.13 7.81
N TYR A 12 -13.29 14.40 8.78
CA TYR A 12 -12.53 15.64 8.87
C TYR A 12 -11.04 15.36 8.67
N ALA A 13 -10.39 16.21 7.87
CA ALA A 13 -8.94 16.17 7.74
C ALA A 13 -8.31 16.72 9.02
N HIS A 14 -7.32 16.02 9.57
CA HIS A 14 -6.53 16.56 10.66
C HIS A 14 -5.20 17.12 10.14
N ARG A 15 -4.72 18.19 10.75
CA ARG A 15 -3.35 18.70 10.56
C ARG A 15 -2.57 18.46 11.83
N THR A 16 -1.38 17.88 11.69
CA THR A 16 -0.44 17.76 12.80
C THR A 16 0.57 18.89 12.69
N ARG A 17 0.70 19.70 13.74
CA ARG A 17 1.72 20.74 13.86
C ARG A 17 2.68 20.39 14.99
N ARG A 18 3.94 20.81 14.83
CA ARG A 18 4.95 20.71 15.88
C ARG A 18 5.44 22.11 16.20
N GLU A 19 5.06 22.61 17.37
CA GLU A 19 5.39 23.96 17.86
C GLU A 19 6.00 23.79 19.26
N ASP A 20 7.19 24.36 19.49
CA ASP A 20 7.94 24.27 20.75
C ASP A 20 8.10 22.84 21.29
N GLY A 21 8.34 21.87 20.40
CA GLY A 21 8.49 20.46 20.74
C GLY A 21 7.17 19.72 21.07
N ARG A 22 6.05 20.44 21.17
CA ARG A 22 4.72 19.87 21.36
C ARG A 22 4.08 19.53 20.02
N ILE A 23 3.37 18.40 20.00
CA ILE A 23 2.56 17.99 18.86
C ILE A 23 1.13 18.43 19.14
N SER A 24 0.57 19.29 18.29
CA SER A 24 -0.85 19.64 18.31
C SER A 24 -1.52 19.08 17.06
N ARG A 25 -2.79 18.69 17.19
CA ARG A 25 -3.62 18.27 16.07
C ARG A 25 -4.84 19.16 16.00
N THR A 26 -5.12 19.70 14.82
CA THR A 26 -6.33 20.47 14.53
C THR A 26 -7.15 19.72 13.51
N PHE A 27 -8.48 19.86 13.55
CA PHE A 27 -9.39 19.21 12.63
C PHE A 27 -10.07 20.28 11.78
N ASP A 28 -9.72 20.33 10.50
CA ASP A 28 -10.27 21.33 9.60
C ASP A 28 -11.78 21.09 9.42
N GLY A 29 -12.58 22.12 9.70
CA GLY A 29 -14.03 22.05 9.58
C GLY A 29 -14.76 21.40 10.76
N PHE A 30 -14.05 21.02 11.82
CA PHE A 30 -14.66 20.56 13.07
C PHE A 30 -14.54 21.63 14.15
N ASP A 31 -15.67 22.20 14.56
CA ASP A 31 -15.73 23.16 15.67
C ASP A 31 -15.93 22.39 16.98
N GLU A 32 -14.84 22.15 17.69
CA GLU A 32 -14.82 21.47 19.01
C GLU A 32 -15.65 22.22 20.06
N GLY A 33 -15.79 23.55 19.95
CA GLY A 33 -16.51 24.37 20.92
C GLY A 33 -18.02 24.41 20.70
N GLN A 34 -18.48 24.10 19.48
CA GLN A 34 -19.90 24.16 19.10
C GLN A 34 -20.52 22.80 18.78
N THR A 35 -19.71 21.77 18.54
CA THR A 35 -20.22 20.43 18.27
C THR A 35 -20.36 19.69 19.61
N PRO A 36 -21.59 19.46 20.13
CA PRO A 36 -21.75 18.64 21.32
C PRO A 36 -21.26 17.21 21.01
N ILE A 37 -20.34 16.72 21.83
CA ILE A 37 -19.80 15.35 21.76
C ILE A 37 -20.34 14.60 22.96
N ASP A 38 -21.24 13.64 22.72
CA ASP A 38 -21.75 12.78 23.80
C ASP A 38 -20.69 11.77 24.26
N TYR A 39 -19.95 11.20 23.29
CA TYR A 39 -18.94 10.18 23.51
C TYR A 39 -17.82 10.26 22.47
N TRP A 40 -16.66 9.71 22.81
CA TRP A 40 -15.54 9.54 21.89
C TRP A 40 -14.88 8.17 22.11
N ALA A 41 -14.20 7.67 21.08
CA ALA A 41 -13.44 6.42 21.13
C ALA A 41 -12.17 6.55 20.29
N LEU A 42 -11.14 5.81 20.67
CA LEU A 42 -9.93 5.61 19.87
C LEU A 42 -10.17 4.53 18.81
N MET A 43 -9.38 4.60 17.73
CA MET A 43 -9.49 3.71 16.55
C MET A 43 -9.55 2.20 16.88
N ALA A 44 -8.99 1.77 18.02
CA ALA A 44 -8.92 0.36 18.40
C ALA A 44 -9.84 -0.03 19.57
N ASP A 45 -10.59 0.90 20.19
CA ASP A 45 -11.39 0.61 21.39
C ASP A 45 -12.43 -0.49 21.16
N PHE A 46 -12.93 -0.55 19.94
CA PHE A 46 -13.96 -1.49 19.52
C PHE A 46 -13.40 -2.84 19.06
N CYS A 47 -12.08 -3.00 18.90
CA CYS A 47 -11.50 -4.24 18.41
C CYS A 47 -11.77 -5.41 19.36
N ALA A 48 -11.56 -5.24 20.67
CA ALA A 48 -11.79 -6.31 21.64
C ALA A 48 -13.27 -6.75 21.72
N THR A 49 -14.20 -5.87 21.37
CA THR A 49 -15.65 -6.15 21.38
C THR A 49 -16.13 -6.80 20.10
N TYR A 50 -15.77 -6.25 18.93
CA TYR A 50 -16.29 -6.74 17.65
C TYR A 50 -15.36 -7.71 16.94
N ARG A 51 -14.09 -7.81 17.36
CA ARG A 51 -13.06 -8.69 16.79
C ARG A 51 -12.27 -9.41 17.91
N PRO A 52 -12.94 -10.13 18.83
CA PRO A 52 -12.29 -10.75 19.98
C PRO A 52 -11.29 -11.85 19.58
N THR A 53 -11.48 -12.48 18.42
CA THR A 53 -10.58 -13.50 17.87
C THR A 53 -10.24 -13.21 16.39
N PRO A 54 -9.15 -13.78 15.86
CA PRO A 54 -8.83 -13.66 14.43
C PRO A 54 -9.94 -14.16 13.49
N ALA A 55 -10.78 -15.10 13.93
CA ALA A 55 -11.89 -15.63 13.14
C ALA A 55 -13.06 -14.65 12.99
N ASP A 56 -13.13 -13.60 13.81
CA ASP A 56 -14.17 -12.58 13.75
C ASP A 56 -13.89 -11.52 12.67
N PHE A 57 -12.71 -11.57 12.04
CA PHE A 57 -12.38 -10.74 10.89
C PHE A 57 -13.05 -11.29 9.63
N PRO A 58 -13.62 -10.43 8.77
CA PRO A 58 -14.22 -10.90 7.53
C PRO A 58 -13.20 -11.56 6.60
N GLU A 59 -13.55 -12.72 6.04
CA GLU A 59 -12.72 -13.42 5.04
C GLU A 59 -12.62 -12.67 3.70
N HIS A 60 -13.57 -11.78 3.44
CA HIS A 60 -13.54 -10.86 2.30
C HIS A 60 -13.87 -9.46 2.80
N ASN A 61 -12.93 -8.53 2.59
CA ASN A 61 -13.09 -7.16 3.06
C ASN A 61 -12.38 -6.19 2.12
N ALA A 62 -13.15 -5.23 1.61
CA ALA A 62 -12.67 -4.04 0.93
C ALA A 62 -13.51 -2.86 1.44
N TYR A 63 -12.92 -2.05 2.30
CA TYR A 63 -13.63 -0.99 3.02
C TYR A 63 -13.28 0.41 2.55
N LEU A 64 -12.25 0.57 1.71
CA LEU A 64 -12.05 1.77 0.93
C LEU A 64 -12.66 1.60 -0.46
N LYS A 65 -13.45 2.58 -0.90
CA LYS A 65 -14.11 2.58 -2.21
C LYS A 65 -13.38 3.55 -3.13
N PRO A 66 -12.56 3.09 -4.09
CA PRO A 66 -11.89 3.99 -5.03
C PRO A 66 -12.91 4.71 -5.92
N ASP A 67 -12.52 5.85 -6.48
CA ASP A 67 -13.32 6.53 -7.48
C ASP A 67 -13.30 5.72 -8.78
N GLN A 68 -14.45 5.21 -9.21
CA GLN A 68 -14.52 4.32 -10.37
C GLN A 68 -14.13 5.01 -11.68
N ALA A 69 -14.38 6.32 -11.83
CA ALA A 69 -13.95 7.05 -13.03
C ALA A 69 -12.43 7.15 -13.08
N ARG A 70 -11.78 7.39 -11.94
CA ARG A 70 -10.30 7.38 -11.84
C ARG A 70 -9.72 5.98 -12.06
N VAL A 71 -10.38 4.93 -11.57
CA VAL A 71 -9.94 3.55 -11.84
C VAL A 71 -9.94 3.25 -13.34
N GLN A 72 -11.00 3.64 -14.06
CA GLN A 72 -11.07 3.43 -15.51
C GLN A 72 -10.02 4.25 -16.26
N HIS A 73 -9.80 5.51 -15.86
CA HIS A 73 -8.72 6.33 -16.40
C HIS A 73 -7.36 5.62 -16.28
N TRP A 74 -7.04 5.07 -15.10
CA TRP A 74 -5.79 4.34 -14.90
C TRP A 74 -5.72 3.04 -15.69
N LYS A 75 -6.82 2.30 -15.83
CA LYS A 75 -6.87 1.11 -16.69
C LYS A 75 -6.59 1.45 -18.15
N GLU A 76 -7.17 2.52 -18.67
CA GLU A 76 -6.92 2.99 -20.04
C GLU A 76 -5.44 3.34 -20.25
N TRP A 77 -4.86 4.13 -19.35
CA TRP A 77 -3.44 4.47 -19.40
C TRP A 77 -2.55 3.23 -19.31
N LEU A 78 -2.82 2.33 -18.35
CA LEU A 78 -2.06 1.10 -18.17
C LEU A 78 -2.14 0.19 -19.41
N ASN A 79 -3.32 0.03 -20.00
CA ASN A 79 -3.49 -0.77 -21.23
C ASN A 79 -2.73 -0.18 -22.42
N SER A 80 -2.55 1.15 -22.47
CA SER A 80 -1.74 1.80 -23.51
C SER A 80 -0.25 1.43 -23.45
N LEU A 81 0.22 0.88 -22.33
CA LEU A 81 1.60 0.40 -22.15
C LEU A 81 1.82 -1.03 -22.68
N GLY A 82 0.77 -1.68 -23.23
CA GLY A 82 0.79 -3.03 -23.80
C GLY A 82 0.09 -4.07 -22.94
N ASP A 83 0.16 -5.35 -23.34
CA ASP A 83 -0.68 -6.42 -22.75
C ASP A 83 -0.05 -7.13 -21.54
N LYS A 84 1.20 -6.81 -21.20
CA LYS A 84 1.89 -7.44 -20.06
C LYS A 84 1.22 -7.07 -18.73
N PRO A 85 1.22 -7.95 -17.72
CA PRO A 85 0.71 -7.60 -16.39
C PRO A 85 1.40 -6.38 -15.78
N LYS A 86 0.62 -5.53 -15.12
CA LYS A 86 1.02 -4.26 -14.52
C LYS A 86 1.29 -4.44 -13.04
N VAL A 87 2.56 -4.38 -12.67
CA VAL A 87 3.03 -4.59 -11.31
C VAL A 87 3.46 -3.26 -10.72
N GLY A 88 2.66 -2.73 -9.79
CA GLY A 88 3.02 -1.51 -9.06
C GLY A 88 4.01 -1.80 -7.95
N ILE A 89 5.12 -1.09 -7.90
CA ILE A 89 6.18 -1.32 -6.91
C ILE A 89 6.52 -0.07 -6.12
N LEU A 90 6.87 -0.28 -4.85
CA LEU A 90 7.49 0.71 -3.99
C LEU A 90 8.39 -0.02 -2.97
N TRP A 91 9.50 0.60 -2.59
CA TRP A 91 10.59 -0.10 -1.90
C TRP A 91 11.03 0.58 -0.60
N LYS A 92 10.68 1.84 -0.36
CA LYS A 92 11.10 2.61 0.83
C LYS A 92 10.00 3.48 1.45
N SER A 93 10.30 4.05 2.61
CA SER A 93 9.47 5.03 3.32
C SER A 93 10.20 6.36 3.49
N LEU A 94 9.46 7.47 3.50
CA LEU A 94 10.02 8.80 3.80
C LEU A 94 10.34 9.02 5.29
N LYS A 95 9.86 8.16 6.18
CA LYS A 95 10.20 8.22 7.61
C LYS A 95 11.40 7.32 7.89
N THR A 96 12.58 7.85 7.63
CA THR A 96 13.87 7.19 7.85
C THR A 96 14.40 7.56 9.24
N ASP A 97 14.17 6.68 10.21
CA ASP A 97 15.03 6.58 11.39
C ASP A 97 15.88 5.31 11.21
N ILE A 98 17.12 5.27 11.72
CA ILE A 98 18.05 4.12 11.57
C ILE A 98 17.38 2.77 11.95
N ILE A 99 16.53 2.79 12.99
CA ILE A 99 15.79 1.62 13.45
C ILE A 99 14.73 1.17 12.43
N ARG A 100 14.23 2.08 11.60
CA ARG A 100 13.21 1.81 10.59
C ARG A 100 13.79 1.29 9.27
N GLU A 101 15.02 1.68 8.93
CA GLU A 101 15.68 1.27 7.68
C GLU A 101 15.75 -0.25 7.51
N ARG A 102 15.98 -0.99 8.60
CA ARG A 102 15.99 -2.47 8.60
C ARG A 102 14.67 -3.14 8.19
N TYR A 103 13.58 -2.39 8.06
CA TYR A 103 12.29 -2.89 7.60
C TYR A 103 12.04 -2.61 6.10
N TYR A 104 13.01 -2.01 5.41
CA TYR A 104 12.94 -1.72 3.99
C TYR A 104 14.08 -2.41 3.27
N SER A 105 13.76 -3.07 2.17
CA SER A 105 14.76 -3.70 1.31
C SER A 105 15.66 -2.63 0.68
N PRO A 106 16.96 -2.87 0.57
CA PRO A 106 17.82 -2.19 -0.39
C PRO A 106 17.24 -2.27 -1.82
N PHE A 107 17.56 -1.32 -2.70
CA PHE A 107 16.98 -1.30 -4.05
C PHE A 107 17.60 -2.35 -4.98
N ASP A 108 18.87 -2.69 -4.78
CA ASP A 108 19.60 -3.70 -5.56
C ASP A 108 18.98 -5.10 -5.50
N VAL A 109 18.37 -5.50 -4.37
CA VAL A 109 17.68 -6.80 -4.29
C VAL A 109 16.44 -6.90 -5.20
N TRP A 110 15.93 -5.77 -5.72
CA TRP A 110 14.82 -5.76 -6.69
C TRP A 110 15.26 -6.16 -8.09
N GLU A 111 16.57 -6.32 -8.35
CA GLU A 111 17.12 -6.65 -9.66
C GLU A 111 16.46 -7.88 -10.31
N ILE A 112 16.13 -8.91 -9.51
CA ILE A 112 15.42 -10.11 -10.01
C ILE A 112 14.06 -9.76 -10.64
N LEU A 113 13.34 -8.79 -10.08
CA LEU A 113 12.06 -8.32 -10.62
C LEU A 113 12.27 -7.34 -11.77
N LEU A 114 13.29 -6.47 -11.69
CA LEU A 114 13.64 -5.50 -12.74
C LEU A 114 14.06 -6.17 -14.05
N LYS A 115 14.67 -7.35 -13.96
CA LYS A 115 15.09 -8.18 -15.12
C LYS A 115 13.93 -8.86 -15.84
N ARG A 116 12.73 -8.87 -15.27
CA ARG A 116 11.58 -9.59 -15.86
C ARG A 116 11.11 -8.92 -17.15
N GLY A 117 11.14 -9.67 -18.25
CA GLY A 117 10.66 -9.23 -19.55
C GLY A 117 9.16 -9.43 -19.78
N ASP A 118 8.45 -10.09 -18.86
CA ASP A 118 7.07 -10.53 -19.00
C ASP A 118 6.06 -9.69 -18.20
N ILE A 119 6.52 -8.64 -17.52
CA ILE A 119 5.70 -7.68 -16.78
C ILE A 119 6.03 -6.24 -17.18
N THR A 120 5.15 -5.30 -16.82
CA THR A 120 5.43 -3.86 -16.85
C THR A 120 5.46 -3.35 -15.41
N LEU A 121 6.60 -2.79 -14.99
CA LEU A 121 6.76 -2.23 -13.65
C LEU A 121 6.29 -0.77 -13.60
N ILE A 122 5.41 -0.48 -12.64
CA ILE A 122 4.82 0.83 -12.41
C ILE A 122 5.36 1.40 -11.10
N ASN A 123 5.90 2.61 -11.14
CA ASN A 123 6.42 3.28 -9.95
C ASN A 123 5.28 3.78 -9.05
N LEU A 124 5.24 3.29 -7.81
CA LEU A 124 4.38 3.79 -6.74
C LEU A 124 5.18 4.43 -5.59
N GLN A 125 6.51 4.56 -5.74
CA GLN A 125 7.37 5.17 -4.74
C GLN A 125 7.12 6.67 -4.69
N TYR A 126 6.51 7.12 -3.60
CA TYR A 126 6.33 8.52 -3.29
C TYR A 126 7.64 9.14 -2.78
N GLY A 127 7.78 10.45 -3.00
CA GLY A 127 8.98 11.22 -2.67
C GLY A 127 10.06 11.12 -3.73
N ASP A 128 11.32 11.36 -3.33
CA ASP A 128 12.45 11.30 -4.26
C ASP A 128 12.88 9.85 -4.53
N ALA A 129 12.71 9.42 -5.77
CA ALA A 129 13.11 8.12 -6.31
C ALA A 129 14.07 8.26 -7.49
N ARG A 130 14.59 9.47 -7.77
CA ARG A 130 15.33 9.77 -9.00
C ARG A 130 16.56 8.88 -9.16
N THR A 131 17.37 8.78 -8.11
CA THR A 131 18.61 8.00 -8.13
C THR A 131 18.36 6.52 -8.44
N GLU A 132 17.36 5.91 -7.81
CA GLU A 132 17.00 4.52 -8.05
C GLU A 132 16.46 4.29 -9.46
N LEU A 133 15.62 5.19 -9.97
CA LEU A 133 15.09 5.13 -11.33
C LEU A 133 16.20 5.30 -12.38
N GLU A 134 17.13 6.24 -12.18
CA GLU A 134 18.31 6.44 -13.04
C GLU A 134 19.23 5.22 -13.00
N THR A 135 19.43 4.62 -11.82
CA THR A 135 20.22 3.40 -11.65
C THR A 135 19.59 2.24 -12.42
N ALA A 136 18.29 2.02 -12.27
CA ALA A 136 17.56 0.99 -13.02
C ALA A 136 17.69 1.21 -14.54
N ALA A 137 17.52 2.45 -15.01
CA ALA A 137 17.63 2.80 -16.41
C ALA A 137 19.06 2.58 -16.96
N ALA A 138 20.10 2.86 -16.18
CA ALA A 138 21.49 2.62 -16.56
C ALA A 138 21.79 1.12 -16.78
N TYR A 139 21.07 0.23 -16.09
CA TYR A 139 21.13 -1.22 -16.31
C TYR A 139 20.13 -1.73 -17.36
N GLY A 140 19.41 -0.84 -18.05
CA GLY A 140 18.44 -1.18 -19.09
C GLY A 140 17.07 -1.62 -18.56
N PHE A 141 16.80 -1.42 -17.27
CA PHE A 141 15.50 -1.72 -16.67
C PHE A 141 14.61 -0.49 -16.63
N GLN A 142 13.32 -0.67 -16.95
CA GLN A 142 12.37 0.43 -16.99
C GLN A 142 11.31 0.29 -15.90
N ILE A 143 11.19 1.31 -15.06
CA ILE A 143 10.08 1.48 -14.12
C ILE A 143 9.31 2.73 -14.57
N ILE A 144 8.05 2.57 -14.96
CA ILE A 144 7.25 3.64 -15.55
C ILE A 144 6.56 4.42 -14.44
N THR A 145 6.82 5.73 -14.35
CA THR A 145 6.10 6.60 -13.43
C THR A 145 4.78 7.04 -14.05
N PRO A 146 3.62 6.82 -13.38
CA PRO A 146 2.34 7.28 -13.89
C PRO A 146 2.33 8.81 -14.04
N PRO A 147 1.83 9.35 -15.16
CA PRO A 147 1.86 10.78 -15.42
C PRO A 147 0.86 11.52 -14.56
N GLY A 148 1.25 12.67 -14.02
CA GLY A 148 0.33 13.64 -13.41
C GLY A 148 -0.22 13.29 -12.02
N ILE A 149 0.08 12.10 -11.48
CA ILE A 149 -0.37 11.69 -10.15
C ILE A 149 0.54 12.24 -9.05
N ASP A 150 -0.06 12.66 -7.93
CA ASP A 150 0.65 12.88 -6.66
C ASP A 150 0.58 11.60 -5.80
N LEU A 151 1.64 10.79 -5.87
CA LEU A 151 1.74 9.52 -5.12
C LEU A 151 1.78 9.71 -3.59
N LYS A 152 1.96 10.94 -3.08
CA LYS A 152 2.08 11.23 -1.65
C LYS A 152 0.78 11.77 -1.06
N ASP A 153 0.22 12.80 -1.68
CA ASP A 153 -0.86 13.59 -1.08
C ASP A 153 -2.24 13.31 -1.72
N ASP A 154 -2.33 12.86 -2.99
CA ASP A 154 -3.61 12.40 -3.58
C ASP A 154 -3.86 10.91 -3.33
N LEU A 155 -4.22 10.60 -2.09
CA LEU A 155 -4.55 9.25 -1.66
C LEU A 155 -5.75 8.65 -2.41
N ASP A 156 -6.62 9.48 -2.98
CA ASP A 156 -7.79 9.02 -3.71
C ASP A 156 -7.43 8.52 -5.10
N ASP A 157 -6.57 9.26 -5.81
CA ASP A 157 -6.02 8.83 -7.09
C ASP A 157 -5.07 7.64 -6.94
N LEU A 158 -4.24 7.65 -5.89
CA LEU A 158 -3.37 6.51 -5.56
C LEU A 158 -4.20 5.24 -5.35
N CYS A 159 -5.29 5.34 -4.58
CA CYS A 159 -6.21 4.22 -4.36
C CYS A 159 -6.77 3.70 -5.69
N ALA A 160 -7.24 4.60 -6.56
CA ALA A 160 -7.76 4.25 -7.87
C ALA A 160 -6.71 3.55 -8.77
N LEU A 161 -5.49 4.07 -8.82
CA LEU A 161 -4.37 3.46 -9.54
C LEU A 161 -4.08 2.06 -9.02
N THR A 162 -4.01 1.86 -7.69
CA THR A 162 -3.73 0.54 -7.12
C THR A 162 -4.80 -0.51 -7.46
N CYS A 163 -6.05 -0.11 -7.60
CA CYS A 163 -7.15 -0.98 -8.05
C CYS A 163 -7.15 -1.24 -9.57
N ALA A 164 -6.39 -0.48 -10.35
CA ALA A 164 -6.23 -0.71 -11.79
C ALA A 164 -5.05 -1.64 -12.13
N LEU A 165 -4.13 -1.87 -11.19
CA LEU A 165 -2.97 -2.74 -11.34
C LEU A 165 -3.32 -4.23 -11.15
N ASP A 166 -2.52 -5.11 -11.75
CA ASP A 166 -2.66 -6.57 -11.55
C ASP A 166 -2.19 -7.01 -10.15
N VAL A 167 -1.20 -6.31 -9.60
CA VAL A 167 -0.75 -6.42 -8.22
C VAL A 167 0.03 -5.18 -7.78
N THR A 168 -0.17 -4.75 -6.54
CA THR A 168 0.66 -3.77 -5.84
C THR A 168 1.61 -4.47 -4.88
N LEU A 169 2.90 -4.18 -4.94
CA LEU A 169 3.95 -4.84 -4.17
C LEU A 169 4.84 -3.82 -3.46
N GLY A 170 4.99 -3.95 -2.13
CA GLY A 170 5.93 -3.12 -1.38
C GLY A 170 5.92 -3.36 0.12
N PRO A 171 6.66 -2.56 0.91
CA PRO A 171 6.66 -2.65 2.36
C PRO A 171 5.30 -2.29 2.96
N ALA A 172 5.06 -2.67 4.22
CA ALA A 172 3.89 -2.27 4.99
C ALA A 172 3.88 -0.74 5.27
N ASN A 173 3.28 0.04 4.37
CA ASN A 173 3.20 1.50 4.44
C ASN A 173 1.84 2.02 3.93
N ALA A 174 1.67 3.35 3.87
CA ALA A 174 0.38 3.94 3.48
C ALA A 174 -0.16 3.41 2.13
N THR A 175 0.69 3.33 1.10
CA THR A 175 0.28 2.86 -0.24
C THR A 175 -0.21 1.41 -0.22
N THR A 176 0.54 0.49 0.37
CA THR A 176 0.12 -0.92 0.44
C THR A 176 -1.09 -1.11 1.34
N ASN A 177 -1.21 -0.35 2.43
CA ASN A 177 -2.40 -0.38 3.29
C ASN A 177 -3.64 0.17 2.55
N ILE A 178 -3.53 1.24 1.77
CA ILE A 178 -4.63 1.78 0.96
C ILE A 178 -5.04 0.79 -0.13
N SER A 179 -4.08 0.24 -0.87
CA SER A 179 -4.29 -0.79 -1.89
C SER A 179 -5.06 -1.99 -1.31
N ALA A 180 -4.57 -2.54 -0.19
CA ALA A 180 -5.18 -3.68 0.45
C ALA A 180 -6.57 -3.38 1.03
N ALA A 181 -6.75 -2.21 1.66
CA ALA A 181 -8.04 -1.76 2.18
C ALA A 181 -9.09 -1.51 1.07
N ALA A 182 -8.64 -1.19 -0.15
CA ALA A 182 -9.48 -1.02 -1.32
C ALA A 182 -9.83 -2.34 -2.03
N GLY A 183 -9.29 -3.47 -1.55
CA GLY A 183 -9.51 -4.79 -2.14
C GLY A 183 -8.66 -5.07 -3.38
N ALA A 184 -7.69 -4.22 -3.71
CA ALA A 184 -6.74 -4.50 -4.78
C ALA A 184 -5.83 -5.68 -4.40
N ARG A 185 -5.40 -6.48 -5.38
CA ARG A 185 -4.41 -7.54 -5.15
C ARG A 185 -3.13 -6.90 -4.64
N THR A 186 -2.76 -7.20 -3.40
CA THR A 186 -1.66 -6.49 -2.72
C THR A 186 -0.72 -7.49 -2.07
N TRP A 187 0.57 -7.33 -2.32
CA TRP A 187 1.64 -8.10 -1.69
C TRP A 187 2.45 -7.19 -0.78
N ILE A 188 2.47 -7.54 0.49
CA ILE A 188 3.07 -6.73 1.54
C ILE A 188 4.32 -7.43 2.04
N ILE A 189 5.47 -6.80 1.83
CA ILE A 189 6.71 -7.20 2.48
C ILE A 189 6.68 -6.65 3.90
N THR A 190 6.76 -7.53 4.90
CA THR A 190 6.61 -7.16 6.31
C THR A 190 7.66 -7.86 7.16
N SER A 191 7.98 -7.27 8.31
CA SER A 191 8.89 -7.90 9.26
C SER A 191 8.31 -9.19 9.83
N PRO A 192 9.16 -10.14 10.26
CA PRO A 192 8.74 -11.20 11.16
C PRO A 192 8.03 -10.60 12.39
N GLN A 193 7.05 -11.33 12.93
CA GLN A 193 6.40 -11.01 14.20
C GLN A 193 5.78 -9.59 14.24
N ASN A 194 5.21 -9.14 13.11
CA ASN A 194 4.52 -7.87 13.08
C ASN A 194 3.23 -7.94 13.91
N TRP A 195 3.14 -7.12 14.96
CA TRP A 195 2.03 -7.14 15.92
C TRP A 195 0.66 -6.91 15.26
N VAL A 196 0.60 -6.18 14.15
CA VAL A 196 -0.65 -5.93 13.41
C VAL A 196 -1.24 -7.20 12.80
N GLN A 197 -0.43 -8.26 12.64
CA GLN A 197 -0.89 -9.56 12.16
C GLN A 197 -1.47 -10.43 13.28
N MET A 198 -1.40 -10.01 14.55
CA MET A 198 -2.01 -10.73 15.68
C MET A 198 -1.58 -12.20 15.77
N GLY A 199 -0.31 -12.50 15.48
CA GLY A 199 0.23 -13.85 15.46
C GLY A 199 -0.17 -14.70 14.26
N GLN A 200 -0.88 -14.13 13.28
CA GLN A 200 -1.27 -14.81 12.04
C GLN A 200 -0.19 -14.69 10.96
N PRO A 201 -0.13 -15.63 10.00
CA PRO A 201 0.76 -15.52 8.84
C PRO A 201 0.29 -14.49 7.79
N HIS A 202 -0.87 -13.87 7.99
CA HIS A 202 -1.50 -12.90 7.10
C HIS A 202 -1.94 -11.65 7.89
N TYR A 203 -2.56 -10.67 7.23
CA TYR A 203 -3.14 -9.49 7.88
C TYR A 203 -4.65 -9.72 8.07
N PRO A 204 -5.18 -9.85 9.30
CA PRO A 204 -6.62 -10.05 9.52
C PRO A 204 -7.49 -8.94 8.92
N TRP A 205 -6.95 -7.73 8.82
CA TRP A 205 -7.59 -6.54 8.25
C TRP A 205 -7.67 -6.57 6.72
N TYR A 206 -6.77 -7.33 6.08
CA TYR A 206 -6.53 -7.35 4.63
C TYR A 206 -6.54 -8.80 4.11
N PRO A 207 -7.70 -9.46 4.10
CA PRO A 207 -7.75 -10.88 3.75
C PRO A 207 -7.31 -11.18 2.31
N ALA A 208 -7.44 -10.20 1.40
CA ALA A 208 -6.98 -10.31 0.02
C ALA A 208 -5.47 -10.04 -0.16
N ALA A 209 -4.77 -9.56 0.88
CA ALA A 209 -3.35 -9.27 0.81
C ALA A 209 -2.51 -10.51 1.14
N THR A 210 -1.41 -10.68 0.42
CA THR A 210 -0.41 -11.71 0.72
C THR A 210 0.77 -11.09 1.45
N ALA A 211 1.14 -11.64 2.60
CA ALA A 211 2.31 -11.19 3.37
C ALA A 211 3.56 -11.99 2.97
N PHE A 212 4.62 -11.28 2.59
CA PHE A 212 5.95 -11.84 2.42
C PHE A 212 6.79 -11.42 3.61
N MET A 213 7.22 -12.40 4.40
CA MET A 213 8.06 -12.20 5.58
C MET A 213 9.43 -12.82 5.32
N PRO A 214 10.53 -12.08 5.48
CA PRO A 214 11.85 -12.66 5.47
C PRO A 214 12.04 -13.51 6.73
N ARG A 215 13.02 -14.41 6.74
CA ARG A 215 13.35 -15.21 7.93
C ARG A 215 13.89 -14.35 9.08
N ASP A 216 14.68 -13.35 8.71
CA ASP A 216 15.26 -12.31 9.56
C ASP A 216 15.31 -10.98 8.78
N LEU A 217 15.76 -9.90 9.41
CA LEU A 217 15.77 -8.57 8.80
C LEU A 217 16.81 -8.39 7.66
N THR A 218 17.55 -9.44 7.32
CA THR A 218 18.59 -9.43 6.28
C THR A 218 18.28 -10.34 5.10
N SER A 219 17.30 -11.25 5.24
CA SER A 219 16.96 -12.27 4.24
C SER A 219 16.10 -11.73 3.09
N TRP A 220 16.53 -10.65 2.45
CA TRP A 220 15.81 -10.00 1.36
C TRP A 220 15.78 -10.83 0.09
N ASP A 221 16.90 -11.47 -0.27
CA ASP A 221 16.98 -12.33 -1.48
C ASP A 221 15.99 -13.50 -1.43
N GLU A 222 15.78 -14.07 -0.24
CA GLU A 222 14.78 -15.13 -0.02
C GLU A 222 13.37 -14.61 -0.32
N VAL A 223 13.05 -13.42 0.19
CA VAL A 223 11.74 -12.78 -0.05
C VAL A 223 11.55 -12.46 -1.52
N MET A 224 12.57 -11.91 -2.17
CA MET A 224 12.50 -11.55 -3.59
C MET A 224 12.35 -12.78 -4.49
N SER A 225 13.03 -13.88 -4.17
CA SER A 225 12.86 -15.16 -4.87
C SER A 225 11.43 -15.71 -4.73
N ARG A 226 10.82 -15.59 -3.55
CA ARG A 226 9.42 -16.01 -3.32
C ARG A 226 8.43 -15.12 -4.06
N ILE A 227 8.68 -13.82 -4.13
CA ILE A 227 7.88 -12.88 -4.90
C ILE A 227 7.98 -13.19 -6.39
N ASP A 228 9.18 -13.46 -6.91
CA ASP A 228 9.41 -13.81 -8.30
C ASP A 228 8.66 -15.09 -8.70
N ALA A 229 8.71 -16.11 -7.85
CA ALA A 229 7.92 -17.33 -8.02
C ALA A 229 6.40 -17.05 -7.99
N ALA A 230 5.94 -16.19 -7.08
CA ALA A 230 4.54 -15.79 -7.00
C ALA A 230 4.10 -14.99 -8.24
N LEU A 231 4.94 -14.11 -8.79
CA LEU A 231 4.65 -13.41 -10.06
C LEU A 231 4.53 -14.39 -11.20
N THR A 232 5.45 -15.34 -11.31
CA THR A 232 5.40 -16.39 -12.33
C THR A 232 4.09 -17.18 -12.24
N ALA A 233 3.66 -17.55 -11.02
CA ALA A 233 2.38 -18.21 -10.81
C ALA A 233 1.18 -17.30 -11.17
N LEU A 234 1.27 -16.01 -10.86
CA LEU A 234 0.23 -15.03 -11.18
C LEU A 234 0.03 -14.87 -12.69
N ILE A 235 1.13 -14.78 -13.44
CA ILE A 235 1.14 -14.63 -14.90
C ILE A 235 0.61 -15.88 -15.60
N ASN A 236 0.94 -17.06 -15.06
CA ASN A 236 0.53 -18.34 -15.61
C ASN A 236 -0.88 -18.78 -15.19
N ALA A 237 -1.50 -18.09 -14.23
CA ALA A 237 -2.86 -18.39 -13.83
C ALA A 237 -3.82 -18.08 -14.99
N PRO A 238 -4.80 -18.95 -15.29
CA PRO A 238 -5.85 -18.61 -16.25
C PRO A 238 -6.52 -17.30 -15.80
N CYS A 239 -6.81 -16.43 -16.78
CA CYS A 239 -7.42 -15.13 -16.54
C CYS A 239 -8.61 -15.31 -15.58
N ARG A 240 -8.63 -14.57 -14.47
CA ARG A 240 -9.81 -14.56 -13.60
C ARG A 240 -10.87 -13.74 -14.34
N ASP A 241 -11.89 -14.42 -14.84
CA ASP A 241 -13.15 -13.82 -15.33
C ASP A 241 -13.76 -12.86 -14.29
#